data_AF-A0A1K1M358-F1
#
_entry.id   AF-A0A1K1M358-F1
#
_cell.length_a   1.000
_cell.length_b   1.000
_cell.length_c   1.000
_cell.angle_alpha   90.00
_cell.angle_beta   90.00
_cell.angle_gamma   90.00
#
_symmetry.space_group_name_H-M   'P 1'
#
loop_
_entity.id
_entity.type
_entity.pdbx_description
1 polymer ?
#
loop_
_entity_poly.entity_id
_entity_poly.type
_entity_poly.pdbx_seq_one_letter_code
_entity_poly.pdbx_strand_id
1 'polypeptide(L)'
;MKSVLAALSILCLGGCALLADRESAVANDGRRVYSITGLYDGESGSREQALYALDIDARNLCGAEYTRLSEEARPIMNPSGSVVSSRLVWEIRCHPRPAPDAP
;
A
#
# COMPACT_ATOMS: atom_id res chain seq x y z
N MET A 1 25.19 36.89 -31.69
CA MET A 1 26.20 35.82 -31.85
C MET A 1 25.87 34.74 -30.83
N LYS A 2 25.66 33.48 -31.30
CA LYS A 2 26.01 32.17 -30.70
C LYS A 2 25.80 32.01 -29.18
N SER A 3 25.17 30.99 -28.59
CA SER A 3 24.78 29.63 -28.98
C SER A 3 24.10 29.06 -27.70
N VAL A 4 22.90 28.46 -27.74
CA VAL A 4 22.62 27.02 -27.96
C VAL A 4 22.81 26.15 -26.70
N LEU A 5 21.67 25.57 -26.25
CA LEU A 5 21.45 24.29 -25.54
C LEU A 5 21.97 24.18 -24.07
N ALA A 6 21.34 23.47 -23.15
CA ALA A 6 20.36 22.39 -23.24
C ALA A 6 19.46 22.36 -22.01
N ALA A 7 18.18 22.06 -22.24
CA ALA A 7 17.29 21.49 -21.25
C ALA A 7 17.83 20.13 -20.80
N LEU A 8 17.77 19.83 -19.50
CA LEU A 8 17.55 18.47 -19.03
C LEU A 8 16.83 18.54 -17.69
N SER A 9 15.51 18.70 -17.79
CA SER A 9 14.56 18.48 -16.71
C SER A 9 14.62 17.01 -16.32
N ILE A 10 15.46 16.67 -15.34
CA ILE A 10 15.46 15.34 -14.75
C ILE A 10 14.30 15.32 -13.75
N LEU A 11 13.11 15.00 -14.28
CA LEU A 11 12.01 14.44 -13.52
C LEU A 11 12.51 13.12 -12.89
N CYS A 12 13.02 13.19 -11.65
CA CYS A 12 13.08 12.01 -10.80
C CYS A 12 11.68 11.69 -10.27
N LEU A 13 10.77 11.28 -11.16
CA LEU A 13 9.62 10.45 -10.77
C LEU A 13 10.12 9.02 -10.56
N GLY A 14 11.03 8.87 -9.60
CA GLY A 14 11.32 7.58 -9.00
C GLY A 14 10.18 7.26 -8.07
N GLY A 15 9.10 6.71 -8.62
CA GLY A 15 8.10 6.03 -7.81
C GLY A 15 8.83 4.90 -7.07
N CYS A 16 9.08 5.09 -5.78
CA CYS A 16 9.33 3.97 -4.88
C CYS A 16 8.04 3.15 -4.89
N ALA A 17 7.95 2.20 -5.82
CA ALA A 17 6.97 1.14 -5.75
C ALA A 17 7.35 0.33 -4.51
N LEU A 18 6.73 0.66 -3.38
CA LEU A 18 6.63 -0.24 -2.25
C LEU A 18 6.02 -1.52 -2.83
N LEU A 19 6.86 -2.54 -3.01
CA LEU A 19 6.45 -3.89 -3.35
C LEU A 19 5.69 -4.42 -2.13
N ALA A 20 4.43 -3.98 -1.99
CA ALA A 20 3.46 -4.66 -1.14
C ALA A 20 3.27 -6.05 -1.76
N ASP A 21 3.72 -7.08 -1.04
CA ASP A 21 3.42 -8.46 -1.38
C ASP A 21 1.89 -8.63 -1.27
N ARG A 22 1.25 -8.97 -2.40
CA ARG A 22 -0.21 -9.02 -2.52
C ARG A 22 -0.61 -10.48 -2.67
N GLU A 23 -1.13 -11.07 -1.59
CA GLU A 23 -1.73 -12.39 -1.63
C GLU A 23 -3.26 -12.27 -1.60
N SER A 24 -3.94 -12.99 -2.49
CA SER A 24 -5.41 -12.98 -2.56
C SER A 24 -5.98 -14.36 -2.20
N ALA A 25 -6.87 -14.40 -1.22
CA ALA A 25 -7.65 -15.59 -0.90
C ALA A 25 -9.12 -15.38 -1.29
N VAL A 26 -9.80 -16.43 -1.74
CA VAL A 26 -11.25 -16.39 -1.98
C VAL A 26 -11.95 -16.68 -0.67
N ALA A 27 -12.75 -15.74 -0.16
CA ALA A 27 -13.55 -15.97 1.04
C ALA A 27 -14.74 -16.90 0.75
N ASN A 28 -15.31 -17.51 1.80
CA ASN A 28 -16.43 -18.46 1.72
C ASN A 28 -17.70 -17.90 1.06
N ASP A 29 -17.81 -16.57 0.93
CA ASP A 29 -18.90 -15.86 0.24
C ASP A 29 -18.62 -15.64 -1.27
N GLY A 30 -17.54 -16.21 -1.80
CA GLY A 30 -17.11 -16.06 -3.19
C GLY A 30 -16.45 -14.71 -3.50
N ARG A 31 -16.30 -13.82 -2.51
CA ARG A 31 -15.66 -12.51 -2.69
C ARG A 31 -14.16 -12.62 -2.44
N ARG A 32 -13.35 -11.95 -3.26
CA ARG A 32 -11.90 -11.92 -3.06
C ARG A 32 -11.55 -11.07 -1.83
N VAL A 33 -10.76 -11.65 -0.94
CA VAL A 33 -10.11 -10.97 0.17
C VAL A 33 -8.64 -10.81 -0.21
N TYR A 34 -8.11 -9.63 0.02
CA TYR A 34 -6.73 -9.30 -0.27
C TYR A 34 -5.99 -9.05 1.03
N SER A 35 -4.77 -9.58 1.14
CA SER A 35 -3.81 -9.21 2.16
C SER A 35 -2.86 -8.18 1.56
N ILE A 36 -2.78 -7.00 2.19
CA ILE A 36 -1.84 -5.95 1.83
C ILE A 36 -0.95 -5.63 3.04
N THR A 37 0.31 -5.32 2.76
CA THR A 37 1.33 -5.19 3.78
C THR A 37 2.09 -3.88 3.66
N GLY A 38 2.22 -3.18 4.78
CA GLY A 38 3.05 -2.00 4.96
C GLY A 38 4.16 -2.26 5.98
N LEU A 39 5.12 -1.34 6.05
CA LEU A 39 6.22 -1.39 7.01
C LEU A 39 6.36 -0.02 7.67
N TYR A 40 6.52 0.00 8.98
CA TYR A 40 6.88 1.19 9.75
C TYR A 40 7.93 0.85 10.80
N ASP A 41 8.68 1.83 11.25
CA ASP A 41 9.72 1.68 12.28
C ASP A 41 9.32 2.38 13.59
N GLY A 42 10.28 2.63 14.47
CA GLY A 42 10.03 3.33 15.73
C GLY A 42 9.95 4.85 15.62
N GLU A 43 10.11 5.44 14.43
CA GLU A 43 10.09 6.89 14.28
C GLU A 43 8.67 7.46 14.50
N SER A 44 8.61 8.64 15.14
CA SER A 44 7.35 9.34 15.36
C SER A 44 6.62 9.60 14.04
N GLY A 45 5.38 9.12 13.92
CA GLY A 45 4.56 9.32 12.72
C GLY A 45 4.76 8.27 11.62
N SER A 46 5.72 7.34 11.76
CA SER A 46 5.98 6.33 10.71
C SER A 46 4.81 5.36 10.57
N ARG A 47 4.14 5.02 11.67
CA ARG A 47 2.93 4.17 11.67
C ARG A 47 1.79 4.84 10.91
N GLU A 48 1.52 6.10 11.17
CA GLU A 48 0.47 6.88 10.50
C GLU A 48 0.74 6.99 8.99
N GLN A 49 2.00 7.18 8.61
CA GLN A 49 2.40 7.17 7.20
C GLN A 49 2.18 5.80 6.55
N ALA A 50 2.51 4.70 7.24
CA ALA A 50 2.25 3.36 6.73
C ALA A 50 0.75 3.06 6.60
N LEU A 51 -0.08 3.50 7.57
CA LEU A 51 -1.55 3.41 7.48
C LEU A 51 -2.09 4.17 6.27
N TYR A 52 -1.59 5.39 6.03
CA TYR A 52 -1.99 6.20 4.89
C TYR A 52 -1.60 5.55 3.56
N ALA A 53 -0.39 4.99 3.47
CA ALA A 53 0.06 4.25 2.29
C ALA A 53 -0.82 3.02 2.03
N LEU A 54 -1.18 2.26 3.06
CA LEU A 54 -2.08 1.11 2.94
C LEU A 54 -3.48 1.48 2.48
N ASP A 55 -4.02 2.62 2.93
CA ASP A 55 -5.31 3.13 2.44
C ASP A 55 -5.25 3.46 0.93
N ILE A 56 -4.18 4.11 0.48
CA ILE A 56 -3.95 4.38 -0.95
C ILE A 56 -3.87 3.07 -1.73
N ASP A 57 -3.10 2.10 -1.24
CA ASP A 57 -2.95 0.80 -1.90
C ASP A 57 -4.27 0.04 -1.97
N ALA A 58 -5.08 0.06 -0.91
CA ALA A 58 -6.40 -0.56 -0.87
C ALA A 58 -7.34 0.07 -1.91
N ARG A 59 -7.41 1.40 -1.97
CA ARG A 59 -8.24 2.13 -2.94
C ARG A 59 -7.80 1.87 -4.37
N ASN A 60 -6.49 1.87 -4.62
CA ASN A 60 -5.93 1.58 -5.95
C ASN A 60 -6.20 0.13 -6.38
N LEU A 61 -6.09 -0.82 -5.45
CA LEU A 61 -6.35 -2.23 -5.71
C LEU A 61 -7.83 -2.48 -6.02
N CYS A 62 -8.73 -1.87 -5.25
CA CYS A 62 -10.17 -2.09 -5.41
C CYS A 62 -10.77 -1.26 -6.55
N GLY A 63 -10.22 -0.07 -6.84
CA GLY A 63 -10.82 0.89 -7.78
C GLY A 63 -12.28 1.21 -7.46
N ALA A 64 -12.62 1.14 -6.17
CA ALA A 64 -13.91 1.34 -5.52
C ALA A 64 -13.66 1.41 -4.00
N GLU A 65 -14.72 1.63 -3.21
CA GLU A 65 -14.65 1.50 -1.75
C GLU A 65 -14.22 0.09 -1.32
N TYR A 66 -13.68 -0.02 -0.10
CA TYR A 66 -13.27 -1.29 0.48
C TYR A 66 -13.66 -1.36 1.96
N THR A 67 -13.84 -2.58 2.48
CA THR A 67 -13.94 -2.82 3.92
C THR A 67 -12.63 -3.41 4.42
N ARG A 68 -12.03 -2.80 5.44
CA ARG A 68 -10.93 -3.43 6.19
C ARG A 68 -11.52 -4.46 7.16
N LEU A 69 -11.12 -5.72 6.99
CA LEU A 69 -11.58 -6.86 7.78
C LEU A 69 -10.74 -7.04 9.04
N SER A 70 -9.42 -6.89 8.91
CA SER A 70 -8.47 -7.02 10.02
C SER A 70 -7.27 -6.10 9.84
N GLU A 71 -6.60 -5.80 10.96
CA GLU A 71 -5.33 -5.09 11.01
C GLU A 71 -4.44 -5.81 12.03
N GLU A 72 -3.25 -6.22 11.60
CA GLU A 72 -2.28 -6.91 12.45
C GLU A 72 -0.91 -6.22 12.34
N ALA A 73 -0.30 -5.92 13.48
CA ALA A 73 1.07 -5.42 13.55
C ALA A 73 2.00 -6.54 14.04
N ARG A 74 2.97 -6.95 13.21
CA ARG A 74 3.97 -7.97 13.53
C ARG A 74 5.35 -7.33 13.70
N PRO A 75 5.96 -7.40 14.89
CA PRO A 75 7.29 -6.85 15.09
C PRO A 75 8.33 -7.65 14.31
N ILE A 76 9.30 -6.93 13.73
CA ILE A 76 10.50 -7.49 13.12
C ILE A 76 11.63 -7.28 14.11
N MET A 77 12.13 -8.39 14.64
CA MET A 77 13.17 -8.42 15.66
C MET A 77 14.54 -8.51 14.99
N ASN A 78 15.52 -7.80 15.53
CA ASN A 78 16.92 -8.04 15.21
C ASN A 78 17.47 -9.26 16.00
N PRO A 79 18.70 -9.73 15.72
CA PRO A 79 19.31 -10.83 16.46
C PRO A 79 19.51 -10.56 17.96
N SER A 80 19.53 -9.29 18.40
CA SER A 80 19.64 -8.92 19.82
C SER A 80 18.30 -8.91 20.56
N GLY A 81 17.19 -9.27 19.90
CA GLY A 81 15.87 -9.29 20.51
C GLY A 81 15.22 -7.91 20.67
N SER A 82 15.66 -6.92 19.89
CA SER A 82 15.04 -5.58 19.83
C SER A 82 14.19 -5.45 18.57
N VAL A 83 13.07 -4.75 18.68
CA VAL A 83 12.22 -4.40 17.52
C VAL A 83 12.97 -3.38 16.66
N VAL A 84 13.19 -3.68 15.37
CA VAL A 84 13.77 -2.74 14.40
C VAL A 84 12.74 -2.10 13.49
N SER A 85 11.66 -2.82 13.22
CA SER A 85 10.50 -2.32 12.48
C SER A 85 9.30 -3.20 12.78
N SER A 86 8.13 -2.82 12.28
CA SER A 86 6.89 -3.58 12.39
C SER A 86 6.23 -3.65 11.04
N ARG A 87 5.83 -4.87 10.68
CA ARG A 87 5.00 -5.12 9.51
C ARG A 87 3.55 -4.89 9.88
N LEU A 88 2.87 -4.06 9.11
CA LEU A 88 1.43 -3.81 9.25
C LEU A 88 0.70 -4.57 8.15
N VAL A 89 -0.13 -5.54 8.51
CA VAL A 89 -0.88 -6.37 7.57
C VAL A 89 -2.36 -6.02 7.68
N TRP A 90 -2.99 -5.71 6.55
CA TRP A 90 -4.44 -5.54 6.46
C TRP A 90 -5.03 -6.63 5.59
N GLU A 91 -6.12 -7.23 6.08
CA GLU A 91 -7.03 -7.96 5.20
C GLU A 91 -8.16 -7.03 4.78
N ILE A 92 -8.39 -6.93 3.48
CA ILE A 92 -9.42 -6.06 2.91
C ILE A 92 -10.33 -6.84 1.98
N ARG A 93 -11.58 -6.37 1.89
CA ARG A 93 -12.56 -6.81 0.89
C ARG A 93 -12.94 -5.63 0.02
N CYS A 94 -12.73 -5.75 -1.27
CA CYS A 94 -13.20 -4.75 -2.23
C CYS A 94 -14.72 -4.83 -2.40
N HIS A 95 -15.38 -3.67 -2.47
CA HIS A 95 -16.77 -3.62 -2.87
C HIS A 95 -16.90 -3.76 -4.39
N PRO A 96 -18.04 -4.25 -4.90
CA PRO A 96 -18.34 -4.21 -6.32
C PRO A 96 -18.25 -2.76 -6.81
N ARG A 97 -17.58 -2.54 -7.95
CA ARG A 97 -17.64 -1.24 -8.61
C ARG A 97 -19.10 -0.99 -9.03
N PRO A 98 -19.67 0.20 -8.78
CA PRO A 98 -20.95 0.55 -9.38
C PRO A 98 -20.84 0.34 -10.88
N ALA A 99 -21.81 -0.37 -11.47
CA ALA A 99 -21.85 -0.54 -12.91
C ALA A 99 -21.82 0.86 -13.54
N PRO A 100 -20.98 1.10 -14.56
CA PRO A 100 -21.10 2.35 -15.30
C PRO A 100 -22.54 2.42 -15.81
N ASP A 101 -23.23 3.52 -15.49
CA ASP A 101 -24.59 3.76 -15.99
C ASP A 101 -24.58 3.49 -17.49
N ALA A 102 -25.32 2.46 -17.90
CA ALA A 102 -25.41 2.09 -19.29
C ALA A 102 -26.07 3.27 -20.04
N PRO A 103 -25.52 3.68 -21.20
CA PRO A 103 -26.06 4.80 -21.97
C PRO A 103 -27.50 4.55 -22.43
#